data_AF-A0A7S0QEI4-F1
#
_entry.id   AF-A0A7S0QEI4-F1
#
_cell.length_a   1.000
_cell.length_b   1.000
_cell.length_c   1.000
_cell.angle_alpha   90.00
_cell.angle_beta   90.00
_cell.angle_gamma   90.00
#
_symmetry.space_group_name_H-M   'P 1'
#
loop_
_entity.id
_entity.type
_entity.pdbx_description
1 polymer ?
#
loop_
_entity_poly.entity_id
_entity_poly.type
_entity_poly.pdbx_seq_one_letter_code
_entity_poly.pdbx_strand_id
1 'polypeptide(L)'
;RNASMQPSRLSFAYQHTPQLIRHATHRAHYSQRHKKLINHIGRGLAASQLFSIMALASDSHCSSSAVSEKYLGAVRGAFVADAASMGLHWIYDPAKLKNLVDSSTTMDPAFFEPPSCPFYQYTSGKLSPYGAEGLSILRSLSSSETVTPDQLATDLGSYIDAYDGYKNHASKTLIANLAAGKKYPECGADDSQANCLVKVPIAVARYAGAPDFLSKVEETIRAHQNNDKAVRYGVAAALLLDHIAQGSSVQDALAWAVAPDSPIDAETRRELADAAAADT
;
A
#
# COMPACT_ATOMS: atom_id res chain seq x y z
N ARG A 1 36.39 3.08 4.09
CA ARG A 1 36.62 3.39 2.66
C ARG A 1 35.26 3.67 2.05
N ASN A 2 35.07 4.92 1.60
CA ASN A 2 33.81 5.48 1.13
C ASN A 2 33.26 4.73 -0.09
N ALA A 3 31.98 4.40 -0.08
CA ALA A 3 31.21 4.09 -1.28
C ALA A 3 30.04 5.08 -1.34
N SER A 4 30.26 6.16 -2.09
CA SER A 4 29.24 7.12 -2.49
C SER A 4 28.16 6.43 -3.32
N MET A 5 26.91 6.47 -2.87
CA MET A 5 25.73 6.15 -3.69
C MET A 5 25.62 7.19 -4.81
N GLN A 6 25.64 6.75 -6.07
CA GLN A 6 25.34 7.60 -7.22
C GLN A 6 23.84 7.55 -7.56
N PRO A 7 23.21 8.71 -7.86
CA PRO A 7 21.81 8.79 -8.24
C PRO A 7 21.67 8.59 -9.75
N SER A 8 21.30 7.39 -10.19
CA SER A 8 20.90 7.13 -11.60
C SER A 8 20.00 5.89 -11.76
N ARG A 9 19.31 5.45 -10.70
CA ARG A 9 18.70 4.11 -10.65
C ARG A 9 17.17 4.06 -10.44
N LEU A 10 16.47 5.18 -10.50
CA LEU A 10 15.00 5.24 -10.44
C LEU A 10 14.33 5.48 -11.81
N SER A 11 15.04 6.11 -12.75
CA SER A 11 14.51 6.54 -14.06
C SER A 11 13.98 5.40 -14.96
N PHE A 12 14.48 4.16 -14.85
CA PHE A 12 14.05 3.07 -15.76
C PHE A 12 12.70 2.44 -15.39
N ALA A 13 12.33 2.42 -14.11
CA ALA A 13 11.04 1.90 -13.67
C ALA A 13 9.88 2.85 -14.00
N TYR A 14 10.18 4.15 -14.16
CA TYR A 14 9.22 5.24 -14.34
C TYR A 14 8.93 5.61 -15.81
N GLN A 15 9.89 5.40 -16.72
CA GLN A 15 9.69 5.75 -18.14
C GLN A 15 8.60 4.92 -18.85
N HIS A 16 8.13 3.82 -18.27
CA HIS A 16 7.09 2.98 -18.86
C HIS A 16 5.83 2.79 -18.00
N THR A 17 5.81 3.15 -16.72
CA THR A 17 4.64 2.93 -15.82
C THR A 17 3.38 3.72 -16.23
N PRO A 18 3.47 5.01 -16.65
CA PRO A 18 2.29 5.76 -17.11
C PRO A 18 1.74 5.24 -18.45
N GLN A 19 2.60 4.71 -19.32
CA GLN A 19 2.17 4.07 -20.57
C GLN A 19 1.62 2.66 -20.32
N LEU A 20 2.12 1.92 -19.32
CA LEU A 20 1.62 0.61 -18.91
C LEU A 20 0.19 0.70 -18.32
N ILE A 21 -0.13 1.74 -17.54
CA ILE A 21 -1.49 1.97 -17.03
C ILE A 21 -2.45 2.43 -18.15
N ARG A 22 -1.97 3.24 -19.12
CA ARG A 22 -2.77 3.65 -20.29
C ARG A 22 -2.95 2.53 -21.34
N HIS A 23 -2.01 1.60 -21.47
CA HIS A 23 -2.18 0.43 -22.35
C HIS A 23 -3.04 -0.68 -21.73
N ALA A 24 -3.07 -0.77 -20.39
CA ALA A 24 -3.92 -1.70 -19.65
C ALA A 24 -5.42 -1.41 -19.84
N THR A 25 -5.83 -0.17 -20.10
CA THR A 25 -7.25 0.19 -20.27
C THR A 25 -7.82 -0.10 -21.66
N HIS A 26 -7.01 -0.48 -22.66
CA HIS A 26 -7.45 -0.52 -24.07
C HIS A 26 -7.45 -1.89 -24.78
N ARG A 27 -7.37 -3.03 -24.06
CA ARG A 27 -7.54 -4.35 -24.70
C ARG A 27 -8.70 -5.14 -24.10
N ALA A 28 -9.56 -5.69 -24.96
CA ALA A 28 -10.71 -6.54 -24.61
C ALA A 28 -10.36 -7.74 -23.71
N HIS A 29 -9.11 -8.20 -23.72
CA HIS A 29 -8.60 -9.25 -22.82
C HIS A 29 -8.40 -8.78 -21.36
N TYR A 30 -8.07 -7.51 -21.13
CA TYR A 30 -7.94 -6.93 -19.79
C TYR A 30 -9.31 -6.83 -19.10
N SER A 31 -10.35 -6.46 -19.85
CA SER A 31 -11.74 -6.45 -19.36
C SER A 31 -12.21 -7.81 -18.84
N GLN A 32 -11.85 -8.92 -19.51
CA GLN A 32 -12.21 -10.25 -19.02
C GLN A 32 -11.40 -10.69 -17.80
N ARG A 33 -10.09 -10.39 -17.73
CA ARG A 33 -9.26 -10.72 -16.57
C ARG A 33 -9.61 -9.85 -15.36
N HIS A 34 -9.91 -8.57 -15.57
CA HIS A 34 -10.39 -7.64 -14.55
C HIS A 34 -11.79 -8.02 -14.04
N LYS A 35 -12.72 -8.43 -14.93
CA LYS A 35 -14.02 -8.97 -14.52
C LYS A 35 -13.89 -10.30 -13.78
N LYS A 36 -12.97 -11.18 -14.19
CA LYS A 36 -12.65 -12.41 -13.45
C LYS A 36 -12.02 -12.10 -12.09
N LEU A 37 -11.19 -11.07 -11.97
CA LEU A 37 -10.58 -10.61 -10.72
C LEU A 37 -11.60 -9.93 -9.81
N ILE A 38 -12.45 -9.01 -10.29
CA ILE A 38 -13.57 -8.47 -9.51
C ILE A 38 -14.51 -9.59 -9.08
N ASN A 39 -14.73 -10.60 -9.92
CA ASN A 39 -15.50 -11.78 -9.55
C ASN A 39 -14.73 -12.76 -8.65
N HIS A 40 -13.40 -12.79 -8.65
CA HIS A 40 -12.58 -13.70 -7.83
C HIS A 40 -12.26 -13.07 -6.47
N ILE A 41 -11.94 -11.78 -6.44
CA ILE A 41 -11.98 -10.91 -5.26
C ILE A 41 -13.41 -10.92 -4.70
N GLY A 42 -14.44 -10.75 -5.53
CA GLY A 42 -15.85 -10.79 -5.09
C GLY A 42 -16.37 -12.19 -4.70
N ARG A 43 -15.72 -13.29 -5.12
CA ARG A 43 -16.04 -14.67 -4.70
C ARG A 43 -15.14 -15.19 -3.57
N GLY A 44 -13.95 -14.62 -3.41
CA GLY A 44 -12.97 -14.96 -2.38
C GLY A 44 -13.07 -14.08 -1.13
N LEU A 45 -13.65 -12.89 -1.27
CA LEU A 45 -14.13 -12.09 -0.16
C LEU A 45 -15.54 -12.59 0.20
N ALA A 46 -15.72 -13.15 1.40
CA ALA A 46 -17.06 -13.47 1.90
C ALA A 46 -17.96 -12.21 1.84
N ALA A 47 -19.28 -12.36 1.71
CA ALA A 47 -20.22 -11.24 1.66
C ALA A 47 -20.03 -10.23 2.83
N SER A 48 -19.52 -10.69 3.98
CA SER A 48 -19.11 -9.86 5.12
C SER A 48 -17.94 -8.89 4.83
N GLN A 49 -17.02 -9.24 3.93
CA GLN A 49 -15.84 -8.45 3.58
C GLN A 49 -16.13 -7.37 2.51
N LEU A 50 -17.12 -7.59 1.66
CA LEU A 50 -17.69 -6.53 0.81
C LEU A 50 -18.48 -5.51 1.64
N PHE A 51 -19.16 -5.98 2.69
CA PHE A 51 -19.82 -5.12 3.69
C PHE A 51 -18.81 -4.22 4.41
N SER A 52 -17.66 -4.74 4.84
CA SER A 52 -16.57 -3.95 5.44
C SER A 52 -16.07 -2.80 4.57
N ILE A 53 -15.94 -3.04 3.25
CA ILE A 53 -15.50 -2.03 2.29
C ILE A 53 -16.56 -0.94 2.06
N MET A 54 -17.85 -1.34 2.07
CA MET A 54 -18.97 -0.39 1.97
C MET A 54 -19.19 0.40 3.27
N ALA A 55 -18.99 -0.23 4.44
CA ALA A 55 -19.12 0.40 5.75
C ALA A 55 -18.11 1.55 5.96
N LEU A 56 -16.87 1.36 5.47
CA LEU A 56 -15.85 2.42 5.50
C LEU A 56 -16.22 3.64 4.66
N ALA A 57 -16.92 3.44 3.54
CA ALA A 57 -17.38 4.54 2.69
C ALA A 57 -18.55 5.30 3.33
N SER A 58 -19.43 4.63 4.09
CA SER A 58 -20.57 5.26 4.77
C SER A 58 -20.17 6.07 6.01
N ASP A 59 -19.07 5.74 6.69
CA ASP A 59 -18.58 6.45 7.88
C ASP A 59 -17.54 7.55 7.55
N SER A 60 -17.26 7.78 6.27
CA SER A 60 -16.32 8.81 5.84
C SER A 60 -16.92 10.20 6.09
N HIS A 61 -16.16 11.08 6.74
CA HIS A 61 -16.56 12.47 7.03
C HIS A 61 -16.55 13.37 5.77
N CYS A 62 -16.56 12.77 4.58
CA CYS A 62 -16.37 13.47 3.32
C CYS A 62 -17.69 14.00 2.76
N SER A 63 -17.71 15.27 2.34
CA SER A 63 -18.93 15.99 1.97
C SER A 63 -19.53 15.62 0.61
N SER A 64 -18.93 14.71 -0.18
CA SER A 64 -19.50 14.25 -1.45
C SER A 64 -19.26 12.76 -1.76
N SER A 65 -20.24 12.15 -2.44
CA SER A 65 -20.18 10.75 -2.91
C SER A 65 -19.02 10.49 -3.88
N ALA A 66 -18.63 11.50 -4.68
CA ALA A 66 -17.56 11.37 -5.66
C ALA A 66 -16.17 11.23 -5.03
N VAL A 67 -15.90 11.93 -3.92
CA VAL A 67 -14.61 11.81 -3.21
C VAL A 67 -14.55 10.49 -2.44
N SER A 68 -15.67 10.05 -1.85
CA SER A 68 -15.80 8.74 -1.21
C SER A 68 -15.48 7.58 -2.16
N GLU A 69 -15.95 7.65 -3.42
CA GLU A 69 -15.62 6.66 -4.45
C GLU A 69 -14.12 6.64 -4.81
N LYS A 70 -13.42 7.78 -4.73
CA LYS A 70 -11.97 7.83 -4.99
C LYS A 70 -11.18 7.18 -3.86
N TYR A 71 -11.56 7.39 -2.60
CA TYR A 71 -10.92 6.68 -1.48
C TYR A 71 -11.14 5.17 -1.57
N LEU A 72 -12.36 4.75 -1.89
CA LEU A 72 -12.68 3.35 -2.16
C LEU A 72 -11.87 2.80 -3.35
N GLY A 73 -11.73 3.60 -4.40
CA GLY A 73 -10.88 3.31 -5.55
C GLY A 73 -9.41 3.11 -5.15
N ALA A 74 -8.89 3.91 -4.23
CA ALA A 74 -7.53 3.78 -3.70
C ALA A 74 -7.33 2.46 -2.94
N VAL A 75 -8.28 2.09 -2.06
CA VAL A 75 -8.23 0.80 -1.34
C VAL A 75 -8.26 -0.37 -2.32
N ARG A 76 -9.19 -0.38 -3.26
CA ARG A 76 -9.29 -1.44 -4.30
C ARG A 76 -8.04 -1.49 -5.16
N GLY A 77 -7.54 -0.33 -5.59
CA GLY A 77 -6.33 -0.20 -6.37
C GLY A 77 -5.11 -0.79 -5.67
N ALA A 78 -4.98 -0.56 -4.35
CA ALA A 78 -3.90 -1.11 -3.55
C ALA A 78 -3.90 -2.65 -3.54
N PHE A 79 -5.06 -3.29 -3.30
CA PHE A 79 -5.15 -4.75 -3.33
C PHE A 79 -4.95 -5.34 -4.73
N VAL A 80 -5.45 -4.67 -5.78
CA VAL A 80 -5.22 -5.09 -7.16
C VAL A 80 -3.74 -4.99 -7.52
N ALA A 81 -3.07 -3.90 -7.13
CA ALA A 81 -1.64 -3.70 -7.38
C ALA A 81 -0.77 -4.71 -6.61
N ASP A 82 -1.13 -5.03 -5.36
CA ASP A 82 -0.47 -6.09 -4.59
C ASP A 82 -0.55 -7.44 -5.31
N ALA A 83 -1.77 -7.88 -5.65
CA ALA A 83 -1.99 -9.15 -6.35
C ALA A 83 -1.33 -9.18 -7.74
N ALA A 84 -1.33 -8.06 -8.47
CA ALA A 84 -0.71 -7.94 -9.78
C ALA A 84 0.82 -8.02 -9.72
N SER A 85 1.44 -7.41 -8.71
CA SER A 85 2.90 -7.35 -8.57
C SER A 85 3.51 -8.57 -7.87
N MET A 86 2.71 -9.30 -7.07
CA MET A 86 3.14 -10.43 -6.23
C MET A 86 4.04 -11.43 -6.96
N GLY A 87 3.72 -11.76 -8.21
CA GLY A 87 4.46 -12.75 -9.00
C GLY A 87 5.92 -12.39 -9.27
N LEU A 88 6.31 -11.12 -9.16
CA LEU A 88 7.67 -10.64 -9.42
C LEU A 88 8.33 -10.00 -8.18
N HIS A 89 7.74 -10.19 -6.99
CA HIS A 89 8.25 -9.62 -5.74
C HIS A 89 9.71 -9.99 -5.47
N TRP A 90 10.45 -9.00 -4.97
CA TRP A 90 11.83 -9.13 -4.49
C TRP A 90 12.84 -9.68 -5.51
N ILE A 91 12.59 -9.44 -6.80
CA ILE A 91 13.60 -9.57 -7.86
C ILE A 91 14.31 -8.21 -8.00
N TYR A 92 15.44 -8.06 -7.33
CA TYR A 92 16.16 -6.78 -7.26
C TYR A 92 17.05 -6.50 -8.46
N ASP A 93 17.41 -7.51 -9.25
CA ASP A 93 18.21 -7.36 -10.46
C ASP A 93 17.29 -6.93 -11.62
N PRO A 94 17.43 -5.69 -12.15
CA PRO A 94 16.57 -5.19 -13.21
C PRO A 94 16.75 -5.93 -14.52
N ALA A 95 17.96 -6.42 -14.83
CA ALA A 95 18.22 -7.19 -16.04
C ALA A 95 17.54 -8.55 -15.96
N LYS A 96 17.61 -9.20 -14.79
CA LYS A 96 16.87 -10.43 -14.54
C LYS A 96 15.36 -10.23 -14.65
N LEU A 97 14.82 -9.17 -14.04
CA LEU A 97 13.39 -8.85 -14.11
C LEU A 97 12.94 -8.61 -15.55
N LYS A 98 13.70 -7.81 -16.30
CA LYS A 98 13.43 -7.53 -17.72
C LYS A 98 13.43 -8.82 -18.54
N ASN A 99 14.45 -9.66 -18.38
CA ASN A 99 14.56 -10.91 -19.12
C ASN A 99 13.39 -11.87 -18.80
N LEU A 100 12.91 -11.93 -17.55
CA LEU A 100 11.73 -12.72 -17.19
C LEU A 100 10.48 -12.20 -17.88
N VAL A 101 10.25 -10.88 -17.88
CA VAL A 101 9.08 -10.28 -18.54
C VAL A 101 9.13 -10.50 -20.05
N ASP A 102 10.27 -10.21 -20.69
CA ASP A 102 10.46 -10.34 -22.14
C ASP A 102 10.34 -11.79 -22.63
N SER A 103 10.74 -12.77 -21.80
CA SER A 103 10.62 -14.19 -22.14
C SER A 103 9.24 -14.78 -21.85
N SER A 104 8.35 -14.03 -21.19
CA SER A 104 6.98 -14.47 -20.93
C SER A 104 6.09 -14.33 -22.17
N THR A 105 5.10 -15.20 -22.31
CA THR A 105 4.15 -15.16 -23.44
C THR A 105 3.34 -13.86 -23.50
N THR A 106 3.15 -13.19 -22.36
CA THR A 106 2.32 -11.98 -22.26
C THR A 106 3.10 -10.70 -22.42
N MET A 107 4.41 -10.73 -22.18
CA MET A 107 5.26 -9.53 -22.03
C MET A 107 4.68 -8.51 -21.03
N ASP A 108 3.88 -8.98 -20.07
CA ASP A 108 3.17 -8.18 -19.09
C ASP A 108 3.64 -8.58 -17.68
N PRO A 109 4.18 -7.65 -16.88
CA PRO A 109 4.59 -7.96 -15.51
C PRO A 109 3.39 -8.16 -14.57
N ALA A 110 2.18 -7.71 -14.93
CA ALA A 110 1.01 -7.84 -14.08
C ALA A 110 0.45 -9.26 -14.08
N PHE A 111 0.19 -9.80 -12.88
CA PHE A 111 -0.30 -11.18 -12.69
C PHE A 111 0.60 -12.22 -13.35
N PHE A 112 1.92 -12.02 -13.24
CA PHE A 112 2.94 -12.81 -13.90
C PHE A 112 2.80 -14.32 -13.61
N GLU A 113 2.87 -15.14 -14.66
CA GLU A 113 2.72 -16.59 -14.58
C GLU A 113 3.85 -17.29 -15.40
N PRO A 114 4.58 -18.26 -14.80
CA PRO A 114 4.49 -18.66 -13.39
C PRO A 114 5.10 -17.60 -12.45
N PRO A 115 4.52 -17.39 -11.24
CA PRO A 115 5.14 -16.54 -10.22
C PRO A 115 6.60 -16.92 -9.99
N SER A 116 7.47 -15.90 -9.97
CA SER A 116 8.92 -16.03 -9.94
C SER A 116 9.56 -15.39 -8.70
N CYS A 117 8.75 -15.11 -7.66
CA CYS A 117 9.24 -14.65 -6.36
C CYS A 117 10.24 -15.67 -5.78
N PRO A 118 11.44 -15.26 -5.33
CA PRO A 118 12.43 -16.19 -4.80
C PRO A 118 12.21 -16.61 -3.34
N PHE A 119 11.22 -16.02 -2.64
CA PHE A 119 11.06 -16.20 -1.18
C PHE A 119 9.81 -16.98 -0.77
N TYR A 120 8.80 -17.08 -1.65
CA TYR A 120 7.59 -17.85 -1.40
C TYR A 120 6.99 -18.35 -2.72
N GLN A 121 6.15 -19.39 -2.63
CA GLN A 121 5.48 -19.98 -3.79
C GLN A 121 3.97 -19.79 -3.66
N TYR A 122 3.44 -18.78 -4.35
CA TYR A 122 2.02 -18.49 -4.42
C TYR A 122 1.49 -18.67 -5.84
N THR A 123 0.17 -18.78 -5.97
CA THR A 123 -0.52 -18.73 -7.27
C THR A 123 -0.69 -17.28 -7.73
N SER A 124 -0.57 -17.01 -9.03
CA SER A 124 -0.78 -15.67 -9.59
C SER A 124 -2.13 -15.09 -9.15
N GLY A 125 -2.12 -13.81 -8.74
CA GLY A 125 -3.29 -13.11 -8.20
C GLY A 125 -3.60 -13.35 -6.72
N LYS A 126 -2.85 -14.20 -6.00
CA LYS A 126 -2.93 -14.27 -4.53
C LYS A 126 -2.33 -12.99 -3.92
N LEU A 127 -2.92 -12.53 -2.82
CA LEU A 127 -2.34 -11.44 -2.03
C LEU A 127 -0.96 -11.83 -1.49
N SER A 128 -0.02 -10.91 -1.58
CA SER A 128 1.30 -11.04 -0.98
C SER A 128 1.22 -10.91 0.55
N PRO A 129 2.33 -11.08 1.29
CA PRO A 129 2.40 -10.73 2.70
C PRO A 129 1.97 -9.29 3.00
N TYR A 130 2.26 -8.35 2.09
CA TYR A 130 1.83 -6.96 2.22
C TYR A 130 0.31 -6.84 2.06
N GLY A 131 -0.28 -7.52 1.08
CA GLY A 131 -1.74 -7.62 0.95
C GLY A 131 -2.40 -8.26 2.16
N ALA A 132 -1.75 -9.23 2.80
CA ALA A 132 -2.24 -9.83 4.05
C ALA A 132 -2.25 -8.83 5.21
N GLU A 133 -1.19 -8.01 5.38
CA GLU A 133 -1.18 -6.91 6.35
C GLU A 133 -2.35 -5.95 6.11
N GLY A 134 -2.49 -5.47 4.87
CA GLY A 134 -3.54 -4.53 4.50
C GLY A 134 -4.94 -5.09 4.73
N LEU A 135 -5.15 -6.38 4.43
CA LEU A 135 -6.44 -7.03 4.64
C LEU A 135 -6.81 -7.12 6.13
N SER A 136 -5.85 -7.35 7.02
CA SER A 136 -6.12 -7.33 8.47
C SER A 136 -6.52 -5.93 8.95
N ILE A 137 -5.74 -4.91 8.56
CA ILE A 137 -6.02 -3.51 8.90
C ILE A 137 -7.39 -3.09 8.41
N LEU A 138 -7.74 -3.43 7.17
CA LEU A 138 -9.07 -3.18 6.60
C LEU A 138 -10.18 -3.81 7.44
N ARG A 139 -10.03 -5.08 7.84
CA ARG A 139 -11.03 -5.79 8.65
C ARG A 139 -11.17 -5.18 10.04
N SER A 140 -10.07 -4.86 10.71
CA SER A 140 -10.07 -4.24 12.03
C SER A 140 -10.78 -2.88 11.97
N LEU A 141 -10.35 -1.98 11.08
CA LEU A 141 -10.91 -0.62 10.95
C LEU A 141 -12.37 -0.55 10.49
N SER A 142 -12.88 -1.63 9.88
CA SER A 142 -14.28 -1.75 9.46
C SER A 142 -15.16 -2.51 10.44
N SER A 143 -14.60 -3.05 11.52
CA SER A 143 -15.34 -3.85 12.50
C SER A 143 -16.15 -3.02 13.50
N SER A 144 -15.81 -1.74 13.66
CA SER A 144 -16.36 -0.84 14.68
C SER A 144 -16.17 0.62 14.27
N GLU A 145 -17.07 1.50 14.74
CA GLU A 145 -16.91 2.95 14.65
C GLU A 145 -15.65 3.44 15.37
N THR A 146 -15.27 2.75 16.45
CA THR A 146 -14.07 3.07 17.24
C THR A 146 -13.14 1.86 17.29
N VAL A 147 -11.90 2.06 16.85
CA VAL A 147 -10.83 1.06 16.92
C VAL A 147 -9.64 1.72 17.59
N THR A 148 -9.16 1.12 18.67
CA THR A 148 -7.97 1.61 19.36
C THR A 148 -6.69 1.12 18.67
N PRO A 149 -5.56 1.82 18.82
CA PRO A 149 -4.29 1.37 18.26
C PRO A 149 -3.85 -0.02 18.79
N ASP A 150 -4.13 -0.30 20.07
CA ASP A 150 -3.88 -1.63 20.67
C ASP A 150 -4.72 -2.73 20.03
N GLN A 151 -6.00 -2.46 19.75
CA GLN A 151 -6.87 -3.41 19.06
C GLN A 151 -6.35 -3.68 17.65
N LEU A 152 -5.96 -2.62 16.93
CA LEU A 152 -5.43 -2.73 15.58
C LEU A 152 -4.15 -3.56 15.53
N ALA A 153 -3.23 -3.35 16.47
CA ALA A 153 -2.01 -4.15 16.60
C ALA A 153 -2.31 -5.61 16.94
N THR A 154 -3.26 -5.85 17.84
CA THR A 154 -3.67 -7.20 18.27
C THR A 154 -4.33 -7.97 17.13
N ASP A 155 -5.23 -7.32 16.37
CA ASP A 155 -5.90 -7.91 15.21
C ASP A 155 -4.90 -8.25 14.11
N LEU A 156 -3.96 -7.34 13.81
CA LEU A 156 -2.89 -7.60 12.86
C LEU A 156 -1.99 -8.76 13.30
N GLY A 157 -1.51 -8.73 14.54
CA GLY A 157 -0.65 -9.77 15.09
C GLY A 157 -1.31 -11.14 15.04
N SER A 158 -2.56 -11.24 15.52
CA SER A 158 -3.32 -12.49 15.53
C SER A 158 -3.61 -13.01 14.12
N TYR A 159 -3.99 -12.12 13.22
CA TYR A 159 -4.26 -12.49 11.83
C TYR A 159 -3.01 -13.00 11.11
N ILE A 160 -1.87 -12.31 11.26
CA ILE A 160 -0.63 -12.71 10.60
C ILE A 160 -0.04 -13.96 11.25
N ASP A 161 -0.16 -14.15 12.57
CA ASP A 161 0.29 -15.37 13.22
C ASP A 161 -0.40 -16.62 12.63
N ALA A 162 -1.74 -16.54 12.49
CA ALA A 162 -2.57 -17.57 11.86
C ALA A 162 -2.41 -17.66 10.33
N TYR A 163 -1.82 -16.66 9.66
CA TYR A 163 -1.60 -16.66 8.22
C TYR A 163 -0.55 -17.69 7.82
N ASP A 164 -0.91 -18.57 6.89
CA ASP A 164 -0.09 -19.69 6.39
C ASP A 164 1.02 -19.26 5.41
N GLY A 165 1.04 -17.97 5.04
CA GLY A 165 1.99 -17.42 4.10
C GLY A 165 3.28 -16.88 4.72
N TYR A 166 4.09 -16.27 3.86
CA TYR A 166 5.35 -15.66 4.25
C TYR A 166 5.13 -14.51 5.25
N LYS A 167 5.90 -14.53 6.33
CA LYS A 167 5.91 -13.50 7.37
C LYS A 167 7.21 -12.68 7.25
N ASN A 168 7.08 -11.39 6.98
CA ASN A 168 8.22 -10.47 6.92
C ASN A 168 8.77 -10.13 8.32
N HIS A 169 9.86 -9.36 8.36
CA HIS A 169 10.52 -8.98 9.60
C HIS A 169 9.59 -8.21 10.56
N ALA A 170 8.96 -7.14 10.07
CA ALA A 170 8.05 -6.32 10.88
C ALA A 170 6.93 -7.16 11.51
N SER A 171 6.34 -8.08 10.75
CA SER A 171 5.25 -8.94 11.24
C SER A 171 5.72 -9.95 12.28
N LYS A 172 6.89 -10.57 12.09
CA LYS A 172 7.49 -11.47 13.08
C LYS A 172 7.78 -10.74 14.38
N THR A 173 8.30 -9.52 14.28
CA THR A 173 8.61 -8.67 15.44
C THR A 173 7.34 -8.26 16.17
N LEU A 174 6.27 -7.88 15.46
CA LEU A 174 4.98 -7.59 16.07
C LEU A 174 4.44 -8.78 16.88
N ILE A 175 4.42 -9.98 16.28
CA ILE A 175 3.95 -11.20 16.95
C ILE A 175 4.77 -11.47 18.21
N ALA A 176 6.10 -11.42 18.12
CA ALA A 176 6.98 -11.65 19.26
C ALA A 176 6.78 -10.62 20.38
N ASN A 177 6.60 -9.34 20.02
CA ASN A 177 6.38 -8.28 20.98
C ASN A 177 5.01 -8.39 21.69
N LEU A 178 3.95 -8.71 20.97
CA LEU A 178 2.63 -8.96 21.55
C LEU A 178 2.66 -10.17 22.49
N ALA A 179 3.34 -11.25 22.10
CA ALA A 179 3.55 -12.42 22.96
C ALA A 179 4.35 -12.08 24.24
N ALA A 180 5.23 -11.07 24.18
CA ALA A 180 5.95 -10.53 25.32
C ALA A 180 5.13 -9.51 26.16
N GLY A 181 3.85 -9.29 25.83
CA GLY A 181 2.96 -8.38 26.54
C GLY A 181 3.17 -6.90 26.23
N LYS A 182 3.98 -6.56 25.20
CA LYS A 182 4.09 -5.17 24.74
C LYS A 182 2.80 -4.73 24.08
N LYS A 183 2.51 -3.45 24.22
CA LYS A 183 1.30 -2.79 23.71
C LYS A 183 1.68 -1.75 22.67
N TYR A 184 0.68 -1.13 22.06
CA TYR A 184 0.94 0.02 21.20
C TYR A 184 1.61 1.15 22.00
N PRO A 185 2.61 1.86 21.44
CA PRO A 185 3.26 1.60 20.14
C PRO A 185 4.44 0.62 20.23
N GLU A 186 4.89 0.22 21.42
CA GLU A 186 6.09 -0.62 21.63
C GLU A 186 5.99 -2.03 21.01
N CYS A 187 4.79 -2.47 20.65
CA CYS A 187 4.58 -3.73 19.95
C CYS A 187 5.03 -3.67 18.48
N GLY A 188 4.97 -2.49 17.84
CA GLY A 188 5.40 -2.31 16.46
C GLY A 188 6.90 -2.50 16.29
N ALA A 189 7.30 -2.96 15.11
CA ALA A 189 8.71 -3.13 14.77
C ALA A 189 9.40 -1.79 14.50
N ASP A 190 10.64 -1.63 14.96
CA ASP A 190 11.52 -0.55 14.48
C ASP A 190 12.01 -0.88 13.06
N ASP A 191 11.13 -0.66 12.08
CA ASP A 191 11.32 -1.06 10.69
C ASP A 191 10.92 0.08 9.75
N SER A 192 11.91 0.62 9.04
CA SER A 192 11.74 1.73 8.10
C SER A 192 11.47 1.30 6.66
N GLN A 193 11.14 0.03 6.41
CA GLN A 193 10.76 -0.43 5.08
C GLN A 193 9.39 0.13 4.67
N ALA A 194 9.09 0.04 3.37
CA ALA A 194 7.91 0.66 2.75
C ALA A 194 6.56 0.02 3.15
N ASN A 195 6.52 -0.91 4.10
CA ASN A 195 5.29 -1.54 4.59
C ASN A 195 4.26 -0.50 5.10
N CYS A 196 4.68 0.71 5.47
CA CYS A 196 3.76 1.75 5.94
C CYS A 196 2.77 2.15 4.84
N LEU A 197 3.20 2.13 3.57
CA LEU A 197 2.39 2.52 2.41
C LEU A 197 1.21 1.58 2.17
N VAL A 198 1.30 0.32 2.59
CA VAL A 198 0.20 -0.66 2.52
C VAL A 198 -1.04 -0.18 3.27
N LYS A 199 -0.82 0.54 4.37
CA LYS A 199 -1.84 0.94 5.35
C LYS A 199 -2.50 2.27 4.97
N VAL A 200 -1.78 3.09 4.21
CA VAL A 200 -2.17 4.45 3.85
C VAL A 200 -3.53 4.51 3.15
N PRO A 201 -3.82 3.74 2.08
CA PRO A 201 -5.12 3.83 1.41
C PRO A 201 -6.30 3.52 2.33
N ILE A 202 -6.11 2.61 3.29
CA ILE A 202 -7.15 2.20 4.24
C ILE A 202 -7.35 3.28 5.31
N ALA A 203 -6.26 3.80 5.88
CA ALA A 203 -6.32 4.89 6.86
C ALA A 203 -6.93 6.17 6.25
N VAL A 204 -6.55 6.53 5.03
CA VAL A 204 -7.13 7.67 4.30
C VAL A 204 -8.63 7.45 4.06
N ALA A 205 -9.04 6.29 3.58
CA ALA A 205 -10.45 6.00 3.37
C ALA A 205 -11.28 6.08 4.66
N ARG A 206 -10.71 5.68 5.80
CA ARG A 206 -11.39 5.69 7.10
C ARG A 206 -11.47 7.08 7.75
N TYR A 207 -10.41 7.87 7.62
CA TYR A 207 -10.17 9.03 8.49
C TYR A 207 -9.97 10.36 7.75
N ALA A 208 -9.92 10.39 6.42
CA ALA A 208 -9.79 11.65 5.69
C ALA A 208 -10.94 12.62 6.04
N GLY A 209 -10.61 13.88 6.25
CA GLY A 209 -11.54 14.93 6.71
C GLY A 209 -11.80 14.96 8.21
N ALA A 210 -11.37 13.95 8.98
CA ALA A 210 -11.47 13.98 10.44
C ALA A 210 -10.44 14.97 11.05
N PRO A 211 -10.75 15.63 12.17
CA PRO A 211 -9.83 16.58 12.81
C PRO A 211 -8.53 15.91 13.31
N ASP A 212 -8.57 14.60 13.58
CA ASP A 212 -7.45 13.77 14.04
C ASP A 212 -6.86 12.89 12.92
N PHE A 213 -7.16 13.17 11.65
CA PHE A 213 -6.76 12.37 10.48
C PHE A 213 -5.29 11.93 10.51
N LEU A 214 -4.34 12.87 10.70
CA LEU A 214 -2.91 12.54 10.68
C LEU A 214 -2.47 11.69 11.88
N SER A 215 -3.07 11.93 13.06
CA SER A 215 -2.87 11.07 14.24
C SER A 215 -3.34 9.65 13.95
N LYS A 216 -4.48 9.49 13.27
CA LYS A 216 -5.00 8.17 12.90
C LYS A 216 -4.16 7.46 11.85
N VAL A 217 -3.56 8.18 10.91
CA VAL A 217 -2.57 7.60 9.98
C VAL A 217 -1.35 7.10 10.75
N GLU A 218 -0.81 7.88 11.67
CA GLU A 218 0.33 7.49 12.51
C GLU A 218 0.00 6.28 13.40
N GLU A 219 -1.15 6.29 14.09
CA GLU A 219 -1.65 5.16 14.88
C GLU A 219 -1.71 3.87 14.04
N THR A 220 -2.25 3.97 12.82
CA THR A 220 -2.37 2.83 11.90
C THR A 220 -1.00 2.27 11.50
N ILE A 221 -0.01 3.14 11.26
CA ILE A 221 1.35 2.73 10.90
C ILE A 221 2.05 2.10 12.11
N ARG A 222 2.04 2.78 13.26
CA ARG A 222 2.74 2.35 14.48
C ARG A 222 2.19 1.07 15.10
N ALA A 223 0.93 0.71 14.82
CA ALA A 223 0.38 -0.60 15.18
C ALA A 223 1.18 -1.79 14.60
N HIS A 224 1.95 -1.57 13.52
CA HIS A 224 2.84 -2.58 12.94
C HIS A 224 4.32 -2.14 12.93
N GLN A 225 4.58 -0.86 12.63
CA GLN A 225 5.90 -0.28 12.42
C GLN A 225 6.08 0.94 13.31
N ASN A 226 6.67 0.74 14.48
CA ASN A 226 7.01 1.82 15.40
C ASN A 226 8.35 2.44 15.01
N ASN A 227 8.36 3.16 13.89
CA ASN A 227 9.54 3.82 13.34
C ASN A 227 9.17 5.20 12.75
N ASP A 228 9.88 6.24 13.17
CA ASP A 228 9.53 7.62 12.81
C ASP A 228 9.69 7.89 11.31
N LYS A 229 10.66 7.26 10.64
CA LYS A 229 10.84 7.40 9.19
C LYS A 229 9.68 6.74 8.43
N ALA A 230 9.21 5.58 8.88
CA ALA A 230 8.03 4.93 8.31
C ALA A 230 6.77 5.80 8.49
N VAL A 231 6.60 6.42 9.66
CA VAL A 231 5.50 7.35 9.94
C VAL A 231 5.57 8.58 9.03
N ARG A 232 6.72 9.26 8.93
CA ARG A 232 6.89 10.44 8.07
C ARG A 232 6.49 10.17 6.62
N TYR A 233 6.99 9.09 6.02
CA TYR A 233 6.60 8.75 4.65
C TYR A 233 5.13 8.33 4.52
N GLY A 234 4.59 7.61 5.49
CA GLY A 234 3.18 7.22 5.46
C GLY A 234 2.25 8.43 5.58
N VAL A 235 2.57 9.40 6.44
CA VAL A 235 1.83 10.67 6.58
C VAL A 235 1.91 11.49 5.30
N ALA A 236 3.11 11.63 4.70
CA ALA A 236 3.26 12.33 3.43
C ALA A 236 2.47 11.66 2.29
N ALA A 237 2.49 10.32 2.21
CA ALA A 237 1.70 9.57 1.24
C ALA A 237 0.19 9.71 1.48
N ALA A 238 -0.26 9.77 2.75
CA ALA A 238 -1.66 9.97 3.09
C ALA A 238 -2.16 11.36 2.66
N LEU A 239 -1.35 12.40 2.91
CA LEU A 239 -1.62 13.77 2.47
C LEU A 239 -1.69 13.88 0.94
N LEU A 240 -0.74 13.28 0.22
CA LEU A 240 -0.75 13.22 -1.25
C LEU A 240 -1.99 12.50 -1.79
N LEU A 241 -2.33 11.34 -1.22
CA LEU A 241 -3.48 10.56 -1.64
C LEU A 241 -4.79 11.30 -1.40
N ASP A 242 -4.92 11.97 -0.25
CA ASP A 242 -6.07 12.82 0.06
C ASP A 242 -6.19 13.99 -0.93
N HIS A 243 -5.08 14.70 -1.19
CA HIS A 243 -5.06 15.82 -2.14
C HIS A 243 -5.51 15.40 -3.56
N ILE A 244 -5.09 14.22 -4.02
CA ILE A 244 -5.54 13.64 -5.30
C ILE A 244 -7.02 13.26 -5.25
N ALA A 245 -7.48 12.66 -4.15
CA ALA A 245 -8.89 12.32 -3.97
C ALA A 245 -9.78 13.58 -4.00
N GLN A 246 -9.32 14.69 -3.42
CA GLN A 246 -10.02 15.98 -3.45
C GLN A 246 -10.06 16.66 -4.84
N GLY A 247 -9.31 16.15 -5.82
CA GLY A 247 -9.44 16.56 -7.23
C GLY A 247 -8.17 17.06 -7.89
N SER A 248 -7.06 17.19 -7.17
CA SER A 248 -5.78 17.53 -7.77
C SER A 248 -5.30 16.43 -8.73
N SER A 249 -4.60 16.84 -9.80
CA SER A 249 -3.83 15.89 -10.58
C SER A 249 -2.66 15.34 -9.75
N VAL A 250 -2.08 14.23 -10.18
CA VAL A 250 -0.86 13.69 -9.54
C VAL A 250 0.27 14.71 -9.60
N GLN A 251 0.41 15.42 -10.72
CA GLN A 251 1.42 16.46 -10.91
C GLN A 251 1.21 17.62 -9.93
N ASP A 252 -0.02 18.11 -9.78
CA ASP A 252 -0.33 19.21 -8.87
C ASP A 252 -0.12 18.80 -7.41
N ALA A 253 -0.49 17.56 -7.05
CA ALA A 253 -0.27 17.06 -5.70
C ALA A 253 1.23 16.92 -5.37
N LEU A 254 2.06 16.48 -6.33
CA LEU A 254 3.51 16.44 -6.16
C LEU A 254 4.14 17.83 -6.04
N ALA A 255 3.71 18.78 -6.87
CA ALA A 255 4.16 20.16 -6.81
C ALA A 255 3.78 20.81 -5.47
N TRP A 256 2.54 20.57 -5.00
CA TRP A 256 2.09 20.96 -3.67
C TRP A 256 2.93 20.33 -2.57
N ALA A 257 3.21 19.03 -2.64
CA ALA A 257 3.91 18.31 -1.58
C ALA A 257 5.31 18.86 -1.29
N VAL A 258 6.03 19.36 -2.31
CA VAL A 258 7.38 19.95 -2.16
C VAL A 258 7.36 21.46 -1.88
N ALA A 259 6.20 22.10 -1.91
CA ALA A 259 6.08 23.53 -1.70
C ALA A 259 6.41 23.93 -0.24
N PRO A 260 6.93 25.15 0.01
CA PRO A 260 7.30 25.59 1.36
C PRO A 260 6.14 25.63 2.37
N ASP A 261 4.92 25.85 1.90
CA ASP A 261 3.68 25.94 2.66
C ASP A 261 2.96 24.59 2.82
N SER A 262 3.51 23.52 2.26
CA SER A 262 3.00 22.16 2.47
C SER A 262 3.09 21.74 3.94
N PRO A 263 2.08 21.05 4.48
CA PRO A 263 2.09 20.54 5.85
C PRO A 263 3.04 19.35 6.05
N ILE A 264 3.61 18.79 4.97
CA ILE A 264 4.63 17.72 5.04
C ILE A 264 5.90 18.28 5.68
N ASP A 265 6.58 17.52 6.55
CA ASP A 265 7.77 18.01 7.24
C ASP A 265 8.93 18.36 6.28
N ALA A 266 9.77 19.31 6.69
CA ALA A 266 10.81 19.87 5.82
C ALA A 266 11.83 18.83 5.32
N GLU A 267 12.12 17.78 6.11
CA GLU A 267 13.01 16.72 5.68
C GLU A 267 12.37 15.88 4.59
N THR A 268 11.14 15.41 4.79
CA THR A 268 10.42 14.63 3.77
C THR A 268 10.17 15.45 2.51
N ARG A 269 9.88 16.76 2.60
CA ARG A 269 9.77 17.62 1.41
C ARG A 269 11.07 17.66 0.60
N ARG A 270 12.21 17.78 1.27
CA ARG A 270 13.53 17.75 0.60
C ARG A 270 13.77 16.41 -0.09
N GLU A 271 13.50 15.30 0.59
CA GLU A 271 13.66 13.96 0.02
C GLU A 271 12.71 13.71 -1.18
N LEU A 272 11.48 14.23 -1.12
CA LEU A 272 10.54 14.18 -2.24
C LEU A 272 11.02 15.03 -3.42
N ALA A 273 11.58 16.22 -3.17
CA ALA A 273 12.13 17.08 -4.22
C ALA A 273 13.35 16.43 -4.90
N ASP A 274 14.25 15.82 -4.11
CA ASP A 274 15.41 15.10 -4.63
C ASP A 274 14.98 13.90 -5.50
N ALA A 275 13.95 13.15 -5.06
CA ALA A 275 13.39 12.04 -5.83
C ALA A 275 12.76 12.52 -7.14
N ALA A 276 11.98 13.61 -7.12
CA ALA A 276 11.35 14.16 -8.31
C ALA A 276 12.38 14.68 -9.34
N ALA A 277 13.50 15.25 -8.87
CA ALA A 277 14.57 15.73 -9.74
C ALA A 277 15.43 14.60 -10.34
N ALA A 278 15.47 13.42 -9.70
CA ALA A 278 16.20 12.27 -10.23
C ALA A 278 15.48 11.56 -11.39
N ASP A 279 14.20 11.87 -11.61
CA ASP A 279 13.37 11.32 -12.69
C ASP A 279 13.29 12.22 -13.94
N THR A 280 13.85 13.43 -13.90
CA THR A 280 14.01 14.35 -15.05
C THR A 280 15.37 14.20 -15.71
#